data_AF-A0A356WY88-F1
#
_entry.id   AF-A0A356WY88-F1
#
_cell.length_a   1.000
_cell.length_b   1.000
_cell.length_c   1.000
_cell.angle_alpha   90.00
_cell.angle_beta   90.00
_cell.angle_gamma   90.00
#
_symmetry.space_group_name_H-M   'P 1'
#
loop_
_entity.id
_entity.type
_entity.pdbx_description
1 polymer ?
#
loop_
_entity_poly.entity_id
_entity_poly.type
_entity_poly.pdbx_seq_one_letter_code
_entity_poly.pdbx_strand_id
1 'polypeptide(L)'
;MFPIGFLEFGIKDFVETLIIALVLVYLYRWVKGTFAIQAALGILFVVIVNVIIGLMGFATINSILSQILDVGIIALIILFQPEIRKLLYRLGTNT
;
A
#
# COMPACT_ATOMS: atom_id res chain seq x y z
N MET A 1 9.68 -39.84 -6.40
CA MET A 1 9.56 -39.03 -5.16
C MET A 1 9.96 -37.62 -5.53
N PHE A 2 9.01 -36.68 -5.57
CA PHE A 2 9.26 -35.30 -5.99
C PHE A 2 10.15 -34.60 -4.95
N PRO A 3 11.34 -34.08 -5.31
CA PRO A 3 12.10 -33.25 -4.40
C PRO A 3 11.41 -31.89 -4.35
N ILE A 4 10.67 -31.67 -3.27
CA ILE A 4 10.05 -30.41 -2.90
C ILE A 4 11.23 -29.48 -2.51
N GLY A 5 11.81 -28.77 -3.50
CA GLY A 5 12.93 -27.82 -3.36
C GLY A 5 12.56 -26.50 -2.68
N PHE A 6 11.81 -26.56 -1.59
CA PHE A 6 11.27 -25.38 -0.86
C PHE A 6 11.91 -25.23 0.52
N LEU A 7 12.96 -26.01 0.84
CA LEU A 7 13.56 -26.11 2.19
C LEU A 7 15.07 -25.87 2.23
N GLU A 8 15.68 -25.24 1.22
CA GLU A 8 17.00 -24.62 1.41
C GLU A 8 16.83 -23.18 1.90
N PHE A 9 16.11 -22.99 3.01
CA PHE A 9 16.04 -21.69 3.68
C PHE A 9 17.32 -21.53 4.50
N GLY A 10 18.30 -20.83 3.95
CA GLY A 10 19.58 -20.60 4.59
C GLY A 10 19.49 -19.54 5.67
N ILE A 11 20.47 -19.54 6.59
CA ILE A 11 20.66 -18.45 7.58
C ILE A 11 20.74 -17.09 6.87
N LYS A 12 21.28 -17.07 5.64
CA LYS A 12 21.34 -15.88 4.78
C LYS A 12 19.94 -15.36 4.40
N ASP A 13 19.02 -16.24 3.99
CA ASP A 13 17.65 -15.84 3.60
C ASP A 13 16.85 -15.34 4.80
N PHE A 14 17.09 -15.93 5.98
CA PHE A 14 16.52 -15.45 7.23
C PHE A 14 17.00 -14.04 7.59
N VAL A 15 18.31 -13.80 7.51
CA VAL A 15 18.90 -12.48 7.79
C VAL A 15 18.43 -11.44 6.78
N GLU A 16 18.37 -11.80 5.49
CA GLU A 16 17.88 -10.91 4.43
C GLU A 16 16.41 -10.52 4.66
N THR A 17 15.56 -11.49 4.97
CA THR A 17 14.14 -11.25 5.28
C THR A 17 13.98 -10.38 6.54
N LEU A 18 14.80 -10.62 7.57
CA LEU A 18 14.78 -9.83 8.81
C LEU A 18 15.17 -8.36 8.56
N ILE A 19 16.18 -8.13 7.73
CA ILE A 19 16.62 -6.78 7.35
C ILE A 19 15.51 -6.08 6.56
N ILE A 20 14.92 -6.74 5.56
CA ILE A 20 13.79 -6.19 4.78
C ILE A 20 12.62 -5.85 5.71
N ALA A 21 12.27 -6.73 6.64
CA ALA A 21 11.20 -6.50 7.62
C ALA A 21 11.49 -5.29 8.53
N LEU A 22 12.72 -5.16 9.04
CA LEU A 22 13.13 -4.01 9.86
C LEU A 22 13.06 -2.69 9.09
N VAL A 23 13.53 -2.67 7.84
CA VAL A 23 13.46 -1.49 6.96
C VAL A 23 12.00 -1.10 6.69
N LEU A 24 11.13 -2.07 6.41
CA LEU A 24 9.70 -1.82 6.22
C LEU A 24 9.04 -1.26 7.48
N VAL A 25 9.38 -1.77 8.67
CA VAL A 25 8.88 -1.24 9.95
C VAL A 25 9.38 0.19 10.19
N TYR A 26 10.64 0.47 9.87
CA TYR A 26 11.19 1.82 10.01
C TYR A 26 10.55 2.82 9.06
N LEU A 27 10.43 2.47 7.77
CA LEU A 27 9.71 3.26 6.77
C LEU A 27 8.26 3.49 7.22
N TYR A 28 7.58 2.44 7.66
CA TYR A 28 6.23 2.54 8.20
C TYR A 28 6.16 3.53 9.36
N ARG A 29 7.07 3.49 10.33
CA ARG A 29 7.07 4.42 11.48
C ARG A 29 7.43 5.86 11.11
N TRP A 30 8.32 6.06 10.15
CA TRP A 30 8.71 7.40 9.64
C TRP A 30 7.56 8.11 8.93
N VAL A 31 6.80 7.31 8.21
CA VAL A 31 5.71 7.74 7.37
C VAL A 31 4.49 7.90 8.32
N LYS A 32 4.20 6.95 9.22
CA LYS A 32 3.08 6.96 10.18
C LYS A 32 3.01 8.25 11.00
N GLY A 33 2.05 9.11 10.65
CA GLY A 33 1.84 10.42 11.26
C GLY A 33 1.20 11.43 10.31
N THR A 34 1.29 11.21 8.99
CA THR A 34 0.58 12.04 8.01
C THR A 34 -0.76 11.40 7.60
N PHE A 35 -1.79 12.23 7.45
CA PHE A 35 -3.13 11.82 7.00
C PHE A 35 -3.10 11.08 5.65
N ALA A 36 -2.14 11.44 4.78
CA ALA A 36 -1.86 10.78 3.50
C ALA A 36 -1.63 9.26 3.61
N ILE A 37 -1.05 8.80 4.71
CA ILE A 37 -0.61 7.41 4.85
C ILE A 37 -1.69 6.52 5.41
N GLN A 38 -2.51 7.06 6.30
CA GLN A 38 -3.72 6.38 6.73
C GLN A 38 -4.64 6.13 5.53
N ALA A 39 -4.76 7.11 4.63
CA ALA A 39 -5.47 6.96 3.37
C ALA A 39 -4.80 5.95 2.42
N ALA A 40 -3.48 6.04 2.21
CA ALA A 40 -2.74 5.11 1.35
C ALA A 40 -2.83 3.65 1.84
N LEU A 41 -2.69 3.42 3.14
CA LEU A 41 -2.83 2.09 3.75
C LEU A 41 -4.27 1.59 3.69
N GLY A 42 -5.26 2.48 3.86
CA GLY A 42 -6.67 2.15 3.68
C GLY A 42 -6.99 1.68 2.26
N ILE A 43 -6.53 2.42 1.25
CA ILE A 43 -6.70 2.04 -0.16
C ILE A 43 -5.97 0.73 -0.45
N LEU A 44 -4.73 0.57 0.01
CA LEU A 44 -3.96 -0.66 -0.15
C LEU A 44 -4.67 -1.88 0.46
N PHE A 45 -5.25 -1.72 1.65
CA PHE A 45 -6.03 -2.76 2.30
C PHE A 45 -7.26 -3.15 1.48
N VAL A 46 -8.03 -2.18 0.97
CA VAL A 46 -9.21 -2.44 0.13
C VAL A 46 -8.82 -3.15 -1.17
N VAL A 47 -7.71 -2.78 -1.80
CA VAL A 47 -7.18 -3.46 -3.01
C VAL A 47 -6.81 -4.91 -2.70
N ILE A 48 -6.10 -5.17 -1.60
CA ILE A 48 -5.73 -6.55 -1.19
C ILE A 48 -6.99 -7.39 -0.97
N VAL A 49 -7.99 -6.86 -0.26
CA VAL A 49 -9.25 -7.55 -0.01
C VAL A 49 -10.00 -7.82 -1.32
N ASN A 50 -10.06 -6.84 -2.24
CA ASN A 50 -10.68 -7.01 -3.56
C ASN A 50 -10.02 -8.15 -4.36
N VAL A 51 -8.68 -8.18 -4.42
CA VAL A 51 -7.94 -9.26 -5.10
C VAL A 51 -8.25 -10.62 -4.49
N ILE A 52 -8.25 -10.74 -3.16
CA ILE A 52 -8.58 -12.00 -2.47
C ILE A 52 -10.01 -12.45 -2.82
N ILE A 53 -10.97 -11.52 -2.81
CA ILE A 53 -12.38 -11.82 -3.11
C ILE A 53 -12.58 -12.18 -4.60
N GLY A 54 -11.85 -11.52 -5.51
CA GLY A 54 -11.81 -11.86 -6.93
C GLY A 54 -11.28 -13.28 -7.16
N LEU A 55 -10.23 -13.67 -6.43
CA LEU A 55 -9.68 -15.03 -6.48
C LEU A 55 -10.65 -16.08 -5.90
N MET A 56 -11.46 -15.70 -4.91
CA MET A 56 -12.51 -16.56 -4.34
C MET A 56 -13.76 -16.68 -5.23
N GLY A 57 -13.87 -15.90 -6.31
CA GLY A 57 -14.98 -15.98 -7.27
C GLY A 57 -16.27 -15.27 -6.85
N PHE A 58 -16.25 -14.40 -5.83
CA PHE A 58 -17.43 -13.66 -5.40
C PHE A 58 -17.70 -12.44 -6.27
N ALA A 59 -18.52 -12.61 -7.32
CA ALA A 59 -18.81 -11.55 -8.29
C ALA A 59 -19.45 -10.28 -7.67
N THR A 60 -20.43 -10.43 -6.76
CA THR A 60 -21.16 -9.29 -6.17
C THR A 60 -20.31 -8.48 -5.21
N ILE A 61 -19.52 -9.14 -4.35
CA ILE A 61 -18.65 -8.44 -3.40
C ILE A 61 -17.50 -7.77 -4.15
N ASN A 62 -16.97 -8.45 -5.18
CA ASN A 62 -15.97 -7.87 -6.05
C ASN A 62 -16.48 -6.61 -6.76
N SER A 63 -17.73 -6.60 -7.26
CA SER A 63 -18.30 -5.41 -7.93
C SER A 63 -18.48 -4.23 -6.99
N ILE A 64 -18.93 -4.47 -5.74
CA ILE A 64 -19.10 -3.41 -4.74
C ILE A 64 -17.74 -2.84 -4.33
N LEU A 65 -16.75 -3.70 -4.06
CA LEU A 65 -15.40 -3.25 -3.71
C LEU A 65 -14.73 -2.48 -4.85
N SER A 66 -14.96 -2.89 -6.10
CA SER A 66 -14.42 -2.20 -7.27
C SER A 66 -15.02 -0.80 -7.42
N GLN A 67 -16.33 -0.64 -7.21
CA GLN A 67 -16.97 0.68 -7.19
C GLN A 67 -16.46 1.58 -6.07
N ILE A 68 -16.16 1.02 -4.89
CA ILE A 68 -15.54 1.77 -3.78
C ILE A 68 -14.15 2.24 -4.18
N LEU A 69 -13.35 1.40 -4.87
CA LEU A 69 -12.02 1.77 -5.37
C LEU A 69 -12.08 2.86 -6.44
N ASP A 70 -13.07 2.83 -7.34
CA ASP A 70 -13.28 3.86 -8.37
C ASP A 70 -13.51 5.25 -7.73
N VAL A 71 -14.37 5.32 -6.71
CA VAL A 71 -14.57 6.57 -5.94
C VAL A 71 -13.34 6.91 -5.09
N GLY A 72 -12.57 5.90 -4.68
CA GLY A 72 -11.33 6.01 -3.94
C GLY A 72 -10.27 6.86 -4.64
N ILE A 73 -10.20 6.83 -5.98
CA ILE A 73 -9.29 7.70 -6.76
C ILE A 73 -9.63 9.18 -6.57
N ILE A 74 -10.91 9.54 -6.59
CA ILE A 74 -11.35 10.93 -6.37
C ILE A 74 -11.04 11.35 -4.93
N ALA A 75 -11.33 10.47 -3.96
CA ALA A 75 -11.00 10.72 -2.56
C ALA A 75 -9.50 10.92 -2.35
N LEU A 76 -8.65 10.13 -3.04
CA LEU A 76 -7.20 10.29 -3.05
C LEU A 76 -6.81 11.69 -3.56
N ILE A 77 -7.31 12.11 -4.72
CA ILE A 77 -7.01 13.43 -5.29
C ILE A 77 -7.37 14.56 -4.33
N ILE A 78 -8.57 14.52 -3.74
CA ILE A 78 -9.04 15.54 -2.77
C ILE A 78 -8.13 15.56 -1.53
N LEU A 79 -7.74 14.38 -1.05
CA LEU A 79 -6.92 14.23 0.15
C LEU A 79 -5.49 14.75 -0.02
N PHE A 80 -4.90 14.57 -1.22
CA PHE A 80 -3.57 15.08 -1.56
C PHE A 80 -3.56 16.52 -2.10
N GLN A 81 -4.74 17.09 -2.38
CA GLN A 81 -4.88 18.46 -2.90
C GLN A 81 -4.16 19.52 -2.04
N PRO A 82 -4.21 19.50 -0.69
CA PRO A 82 -3.53 20.48 0.16
C PRO A 82 -2.00 20.42 0.03
N GLU A 83 -1.44 19.23 -0.09
CA GLU A 83 0.00 18.98 -0.21
C GLU A 83 0.53 19.48 -1.56
N ILE A 84 -0.19 19.19 -2.66
CA ILE A 84 0.14 19.69 -4.01
C ILE A 84 0.15 21.22 -4.00
N ARG A 85 -0.88 21.82 -3.39
CA ARG A 85 -0.97 23.28 -3.26
C ARG A 85 0.22 23.87 -2.49
N LYS A 86 0.59 23.27 -1.36
CA LYS A 86 1.77 23.70 -0.56
C LYS A 86 3.07 23.57 -1.33
N LEU A 87 3.24 22.49 -2.11
CA LEU A 87 4.40 22.27 -2.97
C LEU A 87 4.54 23.39 -4.01
N LEU A 88 3.47 23.71 -4.72
CA LEU A 88 3.47 24.77 -5.73
C LEU A 88 3.76 26.15 -5.12
N TYR A 89 3.20 26.46 -3.94
CA TYR A 89 3.55 27.70 -3.24
C TYR A 89 5.04 27.78 -2.90
N ARG A 90 5.62 26.70 -2.36
CA ARG A 90 7.04 26.65 -2.01
C ARG A 90 7.97 26.81 -3.22
N LEU A 91 7.55 26.33 -4.38
CA LEU A 91 8.30 26.49 -5.63
C LEU A 91 8.19 27.93 -6.16
N GLY A 92 7.05 28.60 -5.97
CA GLY A 92 6.82 29.95 -6.46
C GLY A 92 7.38 31.09 -5.60
N THR A 93 7.63 30.87 -4.30
CA THR A 93 8.11 31.94 -3.38
C THR A 93 9.63 32.19 -3.43
N ASN A 94 10.41 31.43 -4.20
CA ASN A 94 11.88 31.62 -4.32
C ASN A 94 12.30 32.49 -5.52
N THR A 95 11.46 33.40 -5.99
CA THR A 95 11.80 34.45 -6.96
C THR A 95 11.14 35.75 -6.54
#